data_AF-A0A969C6F6-F1
#
_entry.id   AF-A0A969C6F6-F1
#
_cell.length_a   1.000
_cell.length_b   1.000
_cell.length_c   1.000
_cell.angle_alpha   90.00
_cell.angle_beta   90.00
_cell.angle_gamma   90.00
#
_symmetry.space_group_name_H-M   'P 1'
#
loop_
_entity.id
_entity.type
_entity.pdbx_description
1 polymer ?
#
loop_
_entity_poly.entity_id
_entity_poly.type
_entity_poly.pdbx_seq_one_letter_code
_entity_poly.pdbx_strand_id
1 'polypeptide(L)' 'MIRNFTRTRFRHVLLALALAWIASPAPLTAAMRVAKPNIVFLFADDLGWGDLGCYGHPYARTPNLDRLAQE' A
#
# COMPACT_ATOMS: atom_id res chain seq x y z
N MET A 1 -48.10 2.27 -46.17
CA MET A 1 -46.76 2.76 -46.53
C MET A 1 -46.04 3.18 -45.25
N ILE A 2 -45.56 2.20 -44.48
CA ILE A 2 -44.96 2.40 -43.15
C ILE A 2 -43.79 1.42 -43.07
N ARG A 3 -42.71 1.83 -42.39
CA ARG A 3 -41.49 1.08 -42.02
C ARG A 3 -40.29 1.46 -42.89
N ASN A 4 -39.41 2.29 -42.31
CA ASN A 4 -37.94 2.24 -42.48
C ASN A 4 -37.22 3.32 -41.63
N PHE A 5 -37.93 4.27 -41.02
CA PHE A 5 -37.34 5.40 -40.28
C PHE A 5 -36.81 5.08 -38.87
N THR A 6 -37.08 3.88 -38.32
CA THR A 6 -36.67 3.50 -36.95
C THR A 6 -35.32 2.77 -36.88
N ARG A 7 -34.81 2.24 -37.99
CA ARG A 7 -33.62 1.38 -38.01
C ARG A 7 -32.30 2.14 -37.92
N THR A 8 -32.21 3.30 -38.54
CA THR A 8 -30.97 4.11 -38.62
C THR A 8 -30.65 4.78 -37.29
N ARG A 9 -31.64 5.38 -36.63
CA ARG A 9 -31.48 6.05 -35.32
C ARG A 9 -31.05 5.07 -34.24
N PHE A 10 -31.61 3.86 -34.23
CA PHE A 10 -31.25 2.81 -33.28
C PHE A 10 -29.79 2.37 -33.44
N ARG A 11 -29.29 2.27 -34.68
CA ARG A 11 -27.90 1.90 -34.97
C ARG A 11 -26.90 2.95 -34.48
N HIS A 12 -27.28 4.23 -34.51
CA HIS A 12 -26.40 5.33 -34.06
C HIS A 12 -26.35 5.43 -32.54
N VAL A 13 -27.46 5.15 -31.85
CA VAL A 13 -27.50 5.05 -30.38
C VAL A 13 -26.63 3.90 -29.89
N LEU A 14 -26.71 2.72 -30.52
CA LEU A 14 -25.86 1.58 -30.17
C LEU A 14 -24.37 1.86 -30.39
N LEU A 15 -24.02 2.54 -31.49
CA LEU A 15 -22.63 2.96 -31.76
C LEU A 15 -22.12 3.98 -30.72
N ALA A 16 -22.95 4.96 -30.35
CA ALA A 16 -22.59 5.97 -29.35
C ALA A 16 -22.38 5.35 -27.95
N LEU A 17 -23.23 4.39 -27.56
CA LEU A 17 -23.08 3.66 -26.29
C LEU A 17 -21.82 2.80 -26.27
N ALA A 18 -21.49 2.12 -27.38
CA ALA A 18 -20.25 1.36 -27.50
C ALA A 18 -19.01 2.26 -27.39
N LEU A 19 -19.06 3.45 -28.01
CA LEU A 19 -17.96 4.42 -27.94
C LEU A 19 -17.79 4.98 -26.52
N ALA A 20 -18.90 5.23 -25.81
CA ALA A 20 -18.88 5.69 -24.42
C ALA A 20 -18.31 4.63 -23.46
N TRP A 21 -18.54 3.34 -23.72
CA TRP A 21 -17.92 2.25 -22.96
C TRP A 21 -16.41 2.16 -23.18
N ILE A 22 -15.93 2.38 -24.41
CA ILE A 22 -14.50 2.37 -24.73
C ILE A 22 -13.78 3.60 -24.16
N ALA A 23 -14.47 4.74 -24.12
CA ALA A 23 -13.92 6.00 -23.59
C ALA A 23 -13.94 6.09 -22.05
N SER A 24 -14.45 5.09 -21.34
CA SER A 24 -14.48 5.09 -19.88
C SER A 24 -13.05 5.01 -19.33
N PRO A 25 -12.54 6.05 -18.64
CA PRO A 25 -11.21 6.02 -18.08
C PRO A 25 -11.17 4.96 -16.97
N ALA A 26 -10.41 3.89 -17.18
CA ALA A 26 -10.12 2.95 -16.12
C ALA A 26 -9.39 3.69 -14.99
N PRO A 27 -9.77 3.49 -13.72
CA PRO A 27 -9.06 4.10 -12.62
C PRO A 27 -7.63 3.56 -12.62
N LEU A 28 -6.64 4.43 -12.87
CA LEU A 28 -5.23 4.17 -12.59
C LEU A 28 -5.07 4.11 -11.07
N THR A 29 -5.48 2.99 -10.50
CA THR A 29 -5.19 2.69 -9.11
C THR A 29 -3.76 2.17 -9.09
N ALA A 30 -2.79 3.10 -9.02
CA ALA A 30 -1.43 2.73 -8.69
C ALA A 30 -1.49 2.12 -7.29
N ALA A 31 -1.48 0.78 -7.22
CA ALA A 31 -1.42 0.08 -5.95
C ALA A 31 -0.10 0.46 -5.28
N MET A 32 -0.15 1.40 -4.32
CA MET A 32 0.94 1.60 -3.39
C MET A 32 1.07 0.31 -2.59
N ARG A 33 1.93 -0.59 -3.05
CA ARG A 33 2.36 -1.74 -2.26
C ARG A 33 3.12 -1.16 -1.08
N VAL A 34 2.43 -1.02 0.04
CA VAL A 34 3.09 -0.87 1.33
C VAL A 34 3.92 -2.13 1.51
N ALA A 35 5.24 -1.97 1.44
CA ALA A 35 6.15 -3.09 1.66
C ALA A 35 5.85 -3.66 3.05
N LYS A 36 5.66 -4.98 3.12
CA LYS A 36 5.45 -5.63 4.41
C LYS A 36 6.73 -5.43 5.23
N PRO A 37 6.65 -4.88 6.45
CA PRO A 37 7.83 -4.71 7.28
C PRO A 37 8.42 -6.08 7.62
N ASN A 38 9.75 -6.15 7.69
CA ASN A 38 10.42 -7.27 8.33
C ASN A 38 10.36 -7.06 9.85
N ILE A 39 9.91 -8.08 10.58
CA ILE A 39 9.82 -8.03 12.04
C ILE A 39 10.92 -8.93 12.60
N VAL A 40 11.80 -8.34 13.42
CA VAL A 40 12.84 -9.07 14.16
C VAL A 40 12.51 -8.97 15.64
N PHE A 41 12.23 -10.11 16.28
CA PHE A 41 11.99 -10.17 17.72
C PHE A 41 13.24 -10.63 18.44
N LEU A 42 13.76 -9.78 19.33
CA LEU A 42 14.91 -10.07 20.17
C LEU A 42 14.41 -10.40 21.57
N PHE A 43 14.68 -11.61 22.04
CA PHE A 43 14.35 -12.05 23.39
C PHE A 43 15.64 -12.30 24.15
N ALA A 44 15.72 -11.74 25.36
CA ALA A 44 16.83 -11.95 26.27
C ALA A 44 16.28 -12.43 27.61
N ASP A 45 16.93 -13.45 28.16
CA ASP A 45 16.61 -13.97 29.49
C ASP A 45 17.24 -13.07 30.56
N ASP A 46 16.54 -12.90 31.68
CA ASP A 46 16.99 -12.14 32.85
C ASP A 46 17.57 -10.72 32.57
N LEU A 47 17.14 -10.07 31.48
CA LEU A 47 17.58 -8.70 31.18
C LEU A 47 16.78 -7.69 32.03
N GLY A 48 17.44 -7.12 33.03
CA GLY A 48 16.89 -6.10 33.90
C GLY A 48 16.90 -4.69 33.30
N TRP A 49 16.11 -3.79 33.91
CA TRP A 49 16.00 -2.40 33.47
C TRP A 49 17.33 -1.63 33.52
N GLY A 50 18.24 -2.00 34.41
CA GLY A 50 19.51 -1.31 34.60
C GLY A 50 20.65 -1.82 33.72
N ASP A 51 20.45 -2.90 32.95
CA ASP A 51 21.57 -3.68 32.41
C ASP A 51 22.16 -3.12 31.11
N LEU A 52 21.46 -2.19 30.45
CA LEU A 52 21.88 -1.60 29.19
C LEU A 52 22.64 -0.29 29.41
N GLY A 53 23.63 -0.03 28.54
CA GLY A 53 24.38 1.22 28.50
C GLY A 53 23.48 2.44 28.29
N CYS A 54 22.47 2.34 27.41
CA CYS A 54 21.48 3.39 27.19
C CYS A 54 20.61 3.72 28.41
N TYR A 55 20.57 2.84 29.42
CA TYR A 55 19.92 3.11 30.71
C TYR A 55 20.90 3.59 31.79
N GLY A 56 22.16 3.83 31.42
CA GLY A 56 23.18 4.39 32.31
C GLY A 56 23.99 3.36 33.10
N HIS A 57 23.99 2.08 32.69
CA HIS A 57 24.81 1.08 33.36
C HIS A 57 26.30 1.47 33.32
N PRO A 58 27.03 1.50 34.46
CA PRO A 58 28.36 2.09 34.52
C PRO A 58 29.44 1.30 33.75
N TYR A 59 29.20 0.02 33.47
CA TYR A 59 30.20 -0.88 32.89
C TYR A 59 29.72 -1.69 31.69
N ALA A 60 28.40 -1.72 31.42
CA ALA A 60 27.87 -2.56 30.35
C ALA A 60 28.13 -1.86 29.02
N ARG A 61 28.71 -2.59 28.08
CA ARG A 61 28.97 -2.09 26.73
C ARG A 61 28.00 -2.75 25.77
N THR A 62 26.94 -2.04 25.43
CA THR A 62 25.85 -2.52 24.56
C THR A 62 25.73 -1.68 23.28
N PRO A 63 26.82 -1.42 22.53
CA PRO A 63 26.87 -0.37 21.52
C PRO A 63 25.82 -0.52 20.40
N ASN A 64 25.43 -1.76 20.07
CA ASN A 64 24.39 -2.01 19.08
C ASN A 64 22.98 -1.66 19.59
N LEU A 65 22.69 -1.95 20.86
CA LEU A 65 21.41 -1.59 21.50
C LEU A 65 21.38 -0.10 21.86
N ASP A 66 22.53 0.46 22.26
CA ASP A 66 22.66 1.88 22.56
C ASP A 66 22.41 2.74 21.32
N ARG A 67 22.95 2.31 20.15
CA ARG A 67 22.62 2.94 18.86
C ARG A 67 21.15 2.75 18.51
N LEU A 68 20.62 1.52 18.65
CA LEU A 68 19.21 1.24 18.33
C LEU A 68 18.24 2.10 19.15
N ALA A 69 18.58 2.41 20.40
CA ALA A 69 17.77 3.28 21.26
C ALA A 69 17.78 4.77 20.84
N GLN A 70 18.67 5.16 19.92
CA GLN A 70 18.82 6.54 19.42
C GLN A 70 18.25 6.74 17.99
N GLU A 71 17.85 5.66 17.31
CA GLU A 71 17.22 5.69 15.97
C GLU A 71 15.74 6.03 16.07
#